data_AF-A0A842P1V9-F1
#
_entry.id   AF-A0A842P1V9-F1
#
_cell.length_a   1.000
_cell.length_b   1.000
_cell.length_c   1.000
_cell.angle_alpha   90.00
_cell.angle_beta   90.00
_cell.angle_gamma   90.00
#
_symmetry.space_group_name_H-M   'P 1'
#
loop_
_entity.id
_entity.type
_entity.pdbx_description
1 polymer ?
#
loop_
_entity_poly.entity_id
_entity_poly.type
_entity_poly.pdbx_seq_one_letter_code
_entity_poly.pdbx_strand_id
1 'polypeptide(L)'
;MSAKEFDVNGTDYSITITEQVIGHINNLKNLYNAAYEDPESFEDVSAEISSTITEIASTVEPDVEDSDLDGLIQEIMKTVDKKAAEIEKELSVKEKPAKKSKSKK
;
A
#
# COMPACT_ATOMS: atom_id res chain seq x y z
N MET A 1 -1.12 -12.41 -8.14
CA MET A 1 -1.63 -12.21 -6.77
C MET A 1 -0.58 -12.71 -5.81
N SER A 2 -0.29 -11.98 -4.73
CA SER A 2 0.68 -12.39 -3.72
C SER A 2 0.04 -12.26 -2.34
N ALA A 3 -0.04 -13.35 -1.58
CA ALA A 3 -0.47 -13.30 -0.19
C ALA A 3 0.64 -12.71 0.69
N LYS A 4 0.24 -11.96 1.71
CA LYS A 4 1.12 -11.29 2.65
C LYS A 4 0.52 -11.42 4.05
N GLU A 5 1.33 -11.91 4.98
CA GLU A 5 1.00 -12.01 6.40
C GLU A 5 1.70 -10.88 7.18
N PHE A 6 1.02 -10.32 8.17
CA PHE A 6 1.54 -9.28 9.05
C PHE A 6 0.79 -9.26 10.39
N ASP A 7 1.47 -8.81 11.45
CA ASP A 7 0.91 -8.69 12.80
C ASP A 7 0.46 -7.25 13.05
N VAL A 8 -0.74 -7.07 13.60
CA VAL A 8 -1.26 -5.80 14.10
C VAL A 8 -1.79 -6.03 15.51
N ASN A 9 -1.22 -5.33 16.50
CA ASN A 9 -1.61 -5.41 17.91
C ASN A 9 -1.67 -6.84 18.51
N GLY A 10 -0.86 -7.78 17.99
CA GLY A 10 -0.86 -9.17 18.44
C GLY A 10 -1.86 -10.08 17.72
N THR A 11 -2.53 -9.57 16.67
CA THR A 11 -3.37 -10.33 15.76
C THR A 11 -2.65 -10.52 14.43
N ASP A 12 -2.44 -11.78 14.03
CA ASP A 12 -1.91 -12.12 12.72
C ASP A 12 -3.00 -11.99 11.64
N TYR A 13 -2.76 -11.09 10.70
CA TYR A 13 -3.61 -10.84 9.54
C TYR A 13 -2.95 -11.33 8.25
N SER A 14 -3.77 -11.78 7.31
CA SER A 14 -3.38 -12.19 5.97
C SER A 14 -4.18 -11.41 4.94
N ILE A 15 -3.48 -10.80 3.99
CA ILE A 15 -4.09 -10.11 2.84
C ILE A 15 -3.60 -10.71 1.52
N THR A 16 -4.50 -10.82 0.57
CA THR A 16 -4.14 -11.10 -0.83
C THR A 16 -3.97 -9.80 -1.61
N ILE A 17 -2.73 -9.44 -1.97
CA ILE A 17 -2.47 -8.25 -2.79
C ILE A 17 -2.88 -8.53 -4.24
N THR A 18 -4.05 -8.01 -4.61
CA THR A 18 -4.63 -8.01 -5.95
C THR A 18 -4.52 -6.62 -6.60
N GLU A 19 -4.78 -6.52 -7.90
CA GLU A 19 -4.84 -5.21 -8.59
C GLU A 19 -5.93 -4.31 -8.01
N GLN A 20 -7.05 -4.91 -7.56
CA GLN A 20 -8.12 -4.19 -6.88
C GLN A 20 -7.65 -3.57 -5.57
N VAL A 21 -6.95 -4.32 -4.70
CA VAL A 21 -6.40 -3.79 -3.44
C VAL A 21 -5.40 -2.66 -3.72
N ILE A 22 -4.55 -2.82 -4.75
CA ILE A 22 -3.63 -1.75 -5.16
C ILE A 22 -4.39 -0.50 -5.61
N GLY A 23 -5.48 -0.67 -6.36
CA GLY A 23 -6.38 0.40 -6.78
C GLY A 23 -6.99 1.15 -5.60
N HIS A 24 -7.58 0.42 -4.64
CA HIS A 24 -8.16 1.02 -3.43
C HIS A 24 -7.11 1.78 -2.61
N ILE A 25 -5.89 1.24 -2.45
CA ILE A 25 -4.81 1.91 -1.73
C ILE A 25 -4.36 3.20 -2.43
N ASN A 26 -4.27 3.20 -3.76
CA ASN A 26 -3.96 4.42 -4.50
C ASN A 26 -5.09 5.44 -4.41
N ASN A 27 -6.35 5.01 -4.44
CA ASN A 27 -7.49 5.90 -4.21
C ASN A 27 -7.43 6.52 -2.81
N LEU A 28 -7.21 5.70 -1.80
CA LEU A 28 -7.09 6.12 -0.40
C LEU A 28 -6.00 7.19 -0.21
N LYS A 29 -4.85 7.04 -0.88
CA LYS A 29 -3.77 8.06 -0.87
C LYS A 29 -4.23 9.39 -1.48
N ASN A 30 -4.93 9.35 -2.61
CA ASN A 30 -5.47 10.56 -3.24
C ASN A 30 -6.50 11.23 -2.34
N LEU A 31 -7.37 10.45 -1.69
CA LEU A 31 -8.38 10.98 -0.78
C LEU A 31 -7.77 11.64 0.45
N TYR A 32 -6.75 11.04 1.06
CA TYR A 32 -6.01 11.69 2.14
C TYR A 32 -5.36 13.00 1.71
N ASN A 33 -4.87 13.07 0.47
CA ASN A 33 -4.31 14.31 -0.06
C ASN A 33 -5.41 15.36 -0.30
N ALA A 34 -6.54 14.98 -0.92
CA ALA A 34 -7.67 15.85 -1.17
C ALA A 34 -8.27 16.42 0.13
N ALA A 35 -8.42 15.59 1.17
CA ALA A 35 -8.86 16.03 2.50
C ALA A 35 -7.93 17.06 3.14
N TYR A 36 -6.63 17.03 2.79
CA TYR A 36 -5.65 18.00 3.26
C TYR A 36 -5.65 19.28 2.43
N GLU A 37 -5.87 19.18 1.12
CA GLU A 37 -5.88 20.32 0.20
C GLU A 37 -7.17 21.16 0.34
N ASP A 38 -8.32 20.52 0.57
CA ASP A 38 -9.61 21.18 0.68
C ASP A 38 -10.39 20.72 1.92
N PRO A 39 -10.28 21.47 3.05
CA PRO A 39 -10.98 21.14 4.28
C PRO A 39 -12.51 21.23 4.17
N GLU A 40 -13.04 22.01 3.22
CA GLU A 40 -14.49 22.15 3.00
C GLU A 40 -15.10 20.86 2.44
N SER A 41 -14.34 20.11 1.65
CA SER A 41 -14.74 18.81 1.12
C SER A 41 -14.50 17.64 2.09
N PHE A 42 -13.98 17.91 3.30
CA PHE A 42 -13.60 16.86 4.24
C PHE A 42 -14.75 15.90 4.58
N GLU A 43 -15.98 16.40 4.72
CA GLU A 43 -17.13 15.55 5.05
C GLU A 43 -17.36 14.45 4.00
N ASP A 44 -17.45 14.84 2.72
CA ASP A 44 -17.62 13.90 1.61
C ASP A 44 -16.40 12.99 1.44
N VAL A 45 -15.20 13.57 1.51
CA VAL A 45 -13.94 12.81 1.36
C VAL A 45 -13.77 11.81 2.51
N SER A 46 -14.16 12.15 3.73
CA SER A 46 -14.07 11.26 4.89
C SER A 46 -14.97 10.03 4.75
N ALA A 47 -16.16 10.20 4.17
CA ALA A 47 -17.05 9.08 3.87
C ALA A 47 -16.43 8.15 2.82
N GLU A 48 -15.80 8.71 1.78
CA GLU A 48 -15.14 7.91 0.75
C GLU A 48 -13.87 7.21 1.27
N ILE A 49 -13.10 7.87 2.14
CA ILE A 49 -11.98 7.27 2.88
C ILE A 49 -12.48 6.06 3.67
N SER A 50 -13.54 6.24 4.48
CA SER A 50 -14.10 5.16 5.30
C SER A 50 -14.58 3.98 4.45
N SER A 51 -15.26 4.25 3.33
CA SER A 51 -15.72 3.20 2.42
C SER A 51 -14.54 2.45 1.81
N THR A 52 -13.50 3.16 1.37
CA THR A 52 -12.30 2.56 0.78
C THR A 52 -11.55 1.70 1.80
N ILE A 53 -11.42 2.15 3.05
CA ILE A 53 -10.83 1.37 4.15
C ILE A 53 -11.62 0.08 4.38
N THR A 54 -12.95 0.15 4.39
CA THR A 54 -13.83 -1.01 4.59
C THR A 54 -13.68 -2.03 3.46
N GLU A 55 -13.58 -1.56 2.21
CA GLU A 55 -13.32 -2.43 1.06
C GLU A 55 -11.98 -3.15 1.18
N ILE A 56 -10.93 -2.45 1.63
CA ILE A 56 -9.61 -3.04 1.85
C ILE A 56 -9.67 -4.07 2.98
N ALA A 57 -10.24 -3.71 4.13
CA ALA A 57 -10.36 -4.58 5.30
C ALA A 57 -11.16 -5.86 4.97
N SER A 58 -12.18 -5.76 4.13
CA SER A 58 -12.96 -6.93 3.66
C SER A 58 -12.14 -7.94 2.83
N THR A 59 -10.92 -7.58 2.41
CA THR A 59 -9.99 -8.49 1.70
C THR A 59 -8.95 -9.14 2.61
N VAL A 60 -8.98 -8.80 3.90
CA VAL A 60 -8.08 -9.30 4.93
C VAL A 60 -8.79 -10.38 5.74
N GLU A 61 -8.04 -11.41 6.12
CA GLU A 61 -8.52 -12.46 7.01
C GLU A 61 -7.57 -12.60 8.22
N PRO A 62 -8.09 -12.78 9.44
CA PRO A 62 -9.52 -12.79 9.83
C PRO A 62 -10.17 -11.38 9.75
N ASP A 63 -11.47 -11.31 10.06
CA ASP A 63 -12.19 -10.03 10.19
C ASP A 63 -11.41 -9.03 11.04
N VAL A 64 -11.32 -7.80 10.53
CA VAL A 64 -10.52 -6.74 11.13
C VAL A 64 -11.34 -6.02 12.19
N GLU A 65 -10.78 -5.86 13.39
CA GLU A 65 -11.41 -5.02 14.40
C GLU A 65 -11.16 -3.53 14.11
N ASP A 66 -12.14 -2.67 14.41
CA ASP A 66 -12.02 -1.23 14.19
C ASP A 66 -10.78 -0.61 14.84
N SER A 67 -10.35 -1.17 15.98
CA SER A 67 -9.15 -0.76 16.72
C SER A 67 -7.85 -1.01 15.96
N ASP A 68 -7.85 -2.02 15.06
CA ASP A 68 -6.69 -2.45 14.30
C ASP A 68 -6.67 -1.87 12.88
N LEU A 69 -7.75 -1.22 12.44
CA LEU A 69 -7.89 -0.64 11.10
C LEU A 69 -6.74 0.30 10.75
N ASP A 70 -6.34 1.21 11.65
CA ASP A 70 -5.27 2.16 11.36
C ASP A 70 -3.93 1.43 11.09
N GLY A 71 -3.56 0.49 11.96
CA GLY A 71 -2.34 -0.30 11.81
C GLY A 71 -2.36 -1.17 10.56
N LEU A 72 -3.52 -1.79 10.27
CA LEU A 72 -3.74 -2.61 9.08
C LEU A 72 -3.58 -1.81 7.79
N ILE A 73 -4.23 -0.65 7.69
CA ILE A 73 -4.12 0.21 6.51
C ILE A 73 -2.68 0.68 6.31
N GLN A 74 -1.97 1.06 7.38
CA GLN A 74 -0.57 1.42 7.30
C GLN A 74 0.31 0.29 6.75
N GLU A 75 0.11 -0.95 7.22
CA GLU A 75 0.94 -2.08 6.79
C GLU A 75 0.64 -2.51 5.34
N ILE A 76 -0.62 -2.43 4.93
CA ILE A 76 -1.03 -2.68 3.54
C ILE A 76 -0.45 -1.59 2.61
N MET A 77 -0.53 -0.32 3.00
CA MET A 77 0.09 0.78 2.24
C MET A 77 1.59 0.53 2.03
N LYS A 78 2.33 0.24 3.12
CA LYS A 78 3.77 -0.10 3.03
C LYS A 78 4.02 -1.28 2.12
N THR A 79 3.19 -2.32 2.18
CA THR A 79 3.33 -3.52 1.35
C THR A 79 3.13 -3.20 -0.13
N VAL A 80 2.12 -2.41 -0.48
CA VAL A 80 1.87 -1.95 -1.85
C VAL A 80 3.01 -1.07 -2.35
N ASP A 81 3.47 -0.11 -1.55
CA ASP A 81 4.60 0.76 -1.88
C ASP A 81 5.90 -0.02 -2.08
N LYS A 82 6.16 -0.99 -1.20
CA LYS A 82 7.33 -1.86 -1.32
C LYS A 82 7.30 -2.66 -2.61
N LYS A 83 6.14 -3.22 -2.98
CA LYS A 83 5.96 -3.89 -4.28
C LYS A 83 6.26 -2.96 -5.46
N ALA A 84 5.76 -1.73 -5.42
CA ALA A 84 6.06 -0.74 -6.47
C ALA A 84 7.56 -0.42 -6.54
N ALA A 85 8.20 -0.19 -5.40
CA ALA A 85 9.63 0.11 -5.32
C ALA A 85 10.54 -1.08 -5.70
N GLU A 86 10.14 -2.32 -5.41
CA GLU A 86 10.85 -3.53 -5.85
C GLU A 86 10.84 -3.66 -7.37
N ILE A 87 9.69 -3.40 -8.01
CA ILE A 87 9.57 -3.38 -9.47
C ILE A 87 10.47 -2.29 -10.07
N GLU A 88 10.44 -1.06 -9.52
CA GLU A 88 11.27 0.05 -9.99
C GLU A 88 12.77 -0.23 -9.83
N LYS A 89 13.17 -0.86 -8.71
CA LYS A 89 14.55 -1.32 -8.49
C LYS A 89 14.96 -2.41 -9.46
N GLU A 90 14.13 -3.42 -9.71
CA GLU A 90 14.44 -4.49 -10.68
C GLU A 90 14.61 -3.94 -12.10
N LEU A 91 13.77 -2.98 -12.50
CA LEU A 91 13.89 -2.27 -13.78
C LEU A 91 15.19 -1.45 -13.83
N SER A 92 15.52 -0.73 -12.75
CA SER A 92 16.75 0.07 -12.65
C SER A 92 18.03 -0.77 -12.57
N VAL A 93 17.97 -2.01 -12.08
CA VAL A 93 19.12 -2.94 -12.04
C VAL A 93 19.46 -3.44 -13.45
N LYS A 94 18.49 -3.54 -14.37
CA LYS A 94 18.74 -3.84 -15.79
C LYS A 94 19.43 -2.70 -16.55
N GLU A 95 19.43 -1.48 -16.03
CA GLU A 95 20.02 -0.30 -16.67
C GLU A 95 21.39 0.13 -16.12
N LYS A 96 22.03 -0.63 -15.22
CA LYS A 96 23.45 -0.39 -14.92
C LYS A 96 24.31 -1.04 -16.01
N PRO A 97 24.93 -0.28 -16.93
CA PRO A 97 25.96 -0.86 -17.78
C PRO A 97 27.04 -1.39 -16.87
N ALA A 98 27.37 -2.68 -17.02
CA ALA A 98 28.52 -3.29 -16.41
C ALA A 98 29.72 -2.35 -16.62
N LYS A 99 30.21 -1.77 -15.52
CA LYS A 99 31.52 -1.11 -15.48
C LYS A 99 32.52 -2.16 -15.94
N LYS A 100 32.85 -2.16 -17.24
CA LYS A 100 33.98 -2.90 -17.77
C LYS A 100 35.22 -2.27 -17.15
N SER A 101 35.68 -2.98 -16.14
CA SER A 101 36.99 -2.90 -15.53
C SER A 101 38.12 -2.86 -16.56
N LYS A 102 39.16 -2.10 -16.21
CA LYS A 102 40.55 -2.14 -16.67
C LYS A 102 40.84 -1.55 -18.05
N SER A 103 41.49 -0.38 -18.05
CA SER A 103 42.72 -0.24 -18.81
C SER A 103 43.81 0.31 -17.90
N LYS A 104 44.74 -0.58 -17.56
CA LYS A 104 46.04 -0.27 -16.95
C LYS A 104 47.06 -0.86 -17.90
N LYS A 105 47.60 -0.06 -18.82
CA LYS A 105 49.00 -0.10 -19.28
C LYS A 105 49.23 1.04 -20.27
#